data_AF-A0A2L0F0V5-F1
#
_entry.id   AF-A0A2L0F0V5-F1
#
_cell.length_a   1.000
_cell.length_b   1.000
_cell.length_c   1.000
_cell.angle_alpha   90.00
_cell.angle_beta   90.00
_cell.angle_gamma   90.00
#
_symmetry.space_group_name_H-M   'P 1'
#
loop_
_entity.id
_entity.type
_entity.pdbx_description
1 polymer ?
#
loop_
_entity_poly.entity_id
_entity_poly.type
_entity_poly.pdbx_seq_one_letter_code
_entity_poly.pdbx_strand_id
1 'polypeptide(L)'
;MVARDPEHLGAVEQRLGVRTVSGEVPAWIEGREVLAVFRVAGDERPAYFIELSVADGRVTSIRDFRYVPYIAREATFTITSPARPPPRHR
;
A
#
# COMPACT_ATOMS: atom_id res chain seq x y z
N MET A 1 -4.99 -13.97 7.25
CA MET A 1 -5.11 -14.23 5.80
C MET A 1 -5.85 -13.06 5.16
N VAL A 2 -5.13 -12.07 4.62
CA VAL A 2 -5.78 -10.96 3.90
C VAL A 2 -6.20 -11.49 2.54
N ALA A 3 -7.49 -11.70 2.34
CA ALA A 3 -8.04 -12.17 1.07
C ALA A 3 -7.69 -11.13 -0.03
N ARG A 4 -6.95 -11.58 -1.04
CA ARG A 4 -6.59 -10.79 -2.22
C ARG A 4 -7.76 -10.85 -3.18
N ASP A 5 -8.61 -9.85 -3.13
CA ASP A 5 -9.76 -9.78 -4.02
C ASP A 5 -9.37 -9.05 -5.33
N PRO A 6 -9.52 -9.71 -6.48
CA PRO A 6 -9.09 -9.16 -7.77
C PRO A 6 -9.89 -7.94 -8.25
N GLU A 7 -11.16 -7.77 -7.86
CA GLU A 7 -11.90 -6.54 -8.19
C GLU A 7 -11.37 -5.33 -7.41
N HIS A 8 -10.87 -5.59 -6.20
CA HIS A 8 -10.36 -4.57 -5.29
C HIS A 8 -8.98 -4.03 -5.68
N LEU A 9 -8.13 -4.87 -6.28
CA LEU A 9 -6.85 -4.44 -6.85
C LEU A 9 -7.09 -3.44 -7.99
N GLY A 10 -8.05 -3.73 -8.87
CA GLY A 10 -8.34 -2.91 -10.05
C GLY A 10 -8.80 -1.48 -9.72
N ALA A 11 -9.49 -1.26 -8.60
CA ALA A 11 -9.91 0.09 -8.19
C ALA A 11 -8.72 0.96 -7.74
N VAL A 12 -7.74 0.36 -7.06
CA VAL A 12 -6.52 1.07 -6.64
C VAL A 12 -5.60 1.29 -7.83
N GLU A 13 -5.49 0.31 -8.72
CA GLU A 13 -4.71 0.45 -9.95
C GLU A 13 -5.23 1.60 -10.83
N GLN A 14 -6.54 1.71 -11.00
CA GLN A 14 -7.17 2.81 -11.75
C GLN A 14 -6.98 4.16 -11.06
N ARG A 15 -7.05 4.21 -9.72
CA ARG A 15 -6.91 5.46 -8.95
C ARG A 15 -5.47 5.96 -8.88
N LEU A 16 -4.52 5.04 -8.77
CA LEU A 16 -3.10 5.35 -8.69
C LEU A 16 -2.42 5.38 -10.06
N GLY A 17 -3.07 4.87 -11.11
CA GLY A 17 -2.49 4.75 -12.45
C GLY A 17 -1.32 3.76 -12.52
N VAL A 18 -1.24 2.81 -11.60
CA VAL A 18 -0.19 1.77 -11.53
C VAL A 18 -0.81 0.39 -11.57
N ARG A 19 -0.09 -0.63 -12.05
CA ARG A 19 -0.52 -2.03 -11.90
C ARG A 19 0.19 -2.66 -10.72
N THR A 20 -0.57 -3.34 -9.89
CA THR A 20 -0.08 -3.99 -8.67
C THR A 20 0.38 -5.39 -9.04
N VAL A 21 1.59 -5.79 -8.63
CA VAL A 21 2.09 -7.16 -8.87
C VAL A 21 1.80 -8.07 -7.67
N SER A 22 1.89 -9.39 -7.90
CA SER A 22 1.63 -10.39 -6.85
C SER A 22 2.51 -10.16 -5.62
N GLY A 23 1.88 -9.75 -4.51
CA GLY A 23 2.56 -9.46 -3.24
C GLY A 23 2.37 -8.03 -2.73
N GLU A 24 1.88 -7.13 -3.57
CA GLU A 24 1.61 -5.73 -3.22
C GLU A 24 0.13 -5.56 -2.82
N VAL A 25 -0.11 -4.86 -1.71
CA VAL A 25 -1.43 -4.62 -1.16
C VAL A 25 -1.57 -3.14 -0.81
N PRO A 26 -2.63 -2.46 -1.26
CA PRO A 26 -2.90 -1.07 -0.88
C PRO A 26 -3.07 -0.91 0.63
N ALA A 27 -2.40 0.08 1.20
CA ALA A 27 -2.43 0.34 2.63
C ALA A 27 -2.20 1.83 2.94
N TRP A 28 -2.35 2.16 4.22
CA TRP A 28 -2.06 3.49 4.75
C TRP A 28 -1.09 3.42 5.91
N ILE A 29 -0.15 4.37 5.92
CA ILE A 29 0.75 4.65 7.04
C ILE A 29 0.58 6.12 7.39
N GLU A 30 0.11 6.43 8.60
CA GLU A 30 -0.06 7.82 9.09
C GLU A 30 -0.83 8.73 8.10
N GLY A 31 -1.84 8.19 7.42
CA GLY A 31 -2.63 8.94 6.43
C GLY A 31 -1.94 9.21 5.09
N ARG A 32 -0.80 8.56 4.82
CA ARG A 32 -0.14 8.47 3.52
C ARG A 32 -0.52 7.15 2.85
N GLU A 33 -0.80 7.21 1.56
CA GLU A 33 -1.13 6.02 0.77
C GLU A 33 0.16 5.31 0.34
N VAL A 34 0.19 4.00 0.56
CA VAL A 34 1.33 3.16 0.25
C VAL A 34 0.89 1.84 -0.39
N LEU A 35 1.80 1.21 -1.12
CA LEU A 35 1.71 -0.21 -1.45
C LEU A 35 2.54 -0.98 -0.42
N ALA A 36 1.88 -1.75 0.43
CA ALA A 36 2.53 -2.67 1.35
C ALA A 36 2.97 -3.94 0.61
N VAL A 37 4.23 -4.32 0.70
CA VAL A 37 4.79 -5.46 -0.05
C VAL A 37 5.09 -6.62 0.88
N PHE A 38 4.43 -7.76 0.64
CA PHE A 38 4.65 -9.01 1.34
C PHE A 38 5.57 -9.90 0.50
N ARG A 39 6.65 -10.41 1.11
CA ARG A 39 7.63 -11.26 0.39
C ARG A 39 7.09 -12.67 0.21
N VAL A 40 6.42 -13.20 1.23
CA VAL A 40 5.88 -14.55 1.23
C VAL A 40 4.37 -14.48 1.46
N ALA A 41 3.62 -15.31 0.75
CA ALA A 41 2.20 -15.45 1.00
C ALA A 41 1.97 -16.02 2.41
N GLY A 42 1.22 -15.30 3.24
CA GLY A 42 0.98 -15.67 4.63
C GLY A 42 1.79 -14.86 5.64
N ASP A 43 2.75 -14.04 5.19
CA ASP A 43 3.43 -13.08 6.06
C ASP A 43 2.40 -12.19 6.78
N GLU A 44 2.51 -12.09 8.10
CA GLU A 44 1.61 -11.27 8.93
C GLU A 44 1.90 -9.77 8.79
N ARG A 45 3.10 -9.42 8.30
CA ARG A 45 3.55 -8.04 8.15
C ARG A 45 4.20 -7.80 6.79
N PRO A 46 4.08 -6.59 6.22
CA PRO A 46 4.82 -6.19 5.03
C PRO A 46 6.33 -6.20 5.30
N ALA A 47 7.12 -6.63 4.31
CA ALA A 47 8.58 -6.58 4.38
C ALA A 47 9.13 -5.18 4.08
N TYR A 48 8.43 -4.45 3.22
CA TYR A 48 8.67 -3.04 2.90
C TYR A 48 7.40 -2.43 2.31
N PHE A 49 7.44 -1.15 1.99
CA PHE A 49 6.36 -0.47 1.31
C PHE A 49 6.90 0.52 0.28
N ILE A 50 6.02 0.92 -0.63
CA ILE A 50 6.27 1.95 -1.62
C ILE A 50 5.26 3.08 -1.35
N GLU A 51 5.75 4.28 -1.03
CA GLU A 51 4.89 5.45 -0.90
C GLU A 51 4.63 6.06 -2.28
N LEU A 52 3.37 6.32 -2.57
CA LEU A 52 2.92 6.91 -3.83
C LEU A 52 2.25 8.25 -3.56
N SER A 53 2.73 9.29 -4.23
CA SER A 53 2.02 10.57 -4.29
C SER A 53 1.30 10.69 -5.62
N VAL A 54 0.03 11.08 -5.58
CA VAL A 54 -0.80 11.30 -6.77
C VAL A 54 -1.33 12.72 -6.74
N ALA A 55 -1.22 13.42 -7.87
CA ALA A 55 -1.88 14.70 -8.11
C ALA A 55 -2.56 14.63 -9.49
N ASP A 56 -3.78 15.14 -9.59
CA ASP A 56 -4.55 15.17 -10.85
C ASP A 56 -4.63 13.81 -11.56
N GLY A 57 -4.80 12.73 -10.78
CA GLY A 57 -4.88 11.35 -11.31
C GLY A 57 -3.57 10.81 -11.89
N ARG A 58 -2.43 11.47 -11.63
CA ARG A 58 -1.10 11.04 -12.07
C ARG A 58 -0.16 10.86 -10.88
N VAL A 59 0.66 9.82 -10.95
CA VAL A 59 1.75 9.64 -10.00
C VAL A 59 2.75 10.78 -10.13
N THR A 60 3.01 11.49 -9.03
CA THR A 60 3.97 12.60 -8.95
C THR A 60 5.25 12.21 -8.20
N SER A 61 5.19 11.19 -7.35
CA SER A 61 6.37 10.67 -6.65
C SER A 61 6.19 9.19 -6.29
N ILE A 62 7.30 8.46 -6.35
CA ILE A 62 7.42 7.07 -5.89
C ILE A 62 8.63 7.02 -4.96
N ARG A 63 8.41 6.62 -3.71
CA ARG A 63 9.50 6.37 -2.74
C ARG A 63 9.48 4.90 -2.34
N ASP A 64 10.52 4.18 -2.75
CA ASP A 64 10.68 2.76 -2.46
C ASP A 64 11.55 2.56 -1.21
N PHE A 65 10.99 1.90 -0.19
CA PHE A 65 11.64 1.63 1.09
C PHE A 65 12.22 0.22 1.21
N ARG A 66 12.38 -0.51 0.10
CA ARG A 66 12.88 -1.89 0.05
C ARG A 66 14.18 -2.15 0.83
N TYR A 67 15.09 -1.18 0.88
CA TYR A 67 16.41 -1.32 1.51
C TYR A 67 16.48 -0.84 2.96
N VAL A 68 15.37 -0.34 3.50
CA VAL A 68 15.28 0.16 4.90
C VAL A 68 14.15 -0.56 5.64
N PRO A 69 14.22 -1.90 5.77
CA PRO A 69 13.09 -2.72 6.24
C PRO A 69 12.67 -2.42 7.68
N TYR A 70 13.53 -1.81 8.49
CA TYR A 70 13.19 -1.41 9.86
C TYR A 70 12.03 -0.41 9.91
N ILE A 71 11.89 0.46 8.91
CA ILE A 71 10.78 1.41 8.83
C ILE A 71 9.45 0.67 8.72
N ALA A 72 9.38 -0.39 7.89
CA ALA A 72 8.18 -1.22 7.79
C ALA A 72 7.91 -2.04 9.07
N ARG A 73 8.95 -2.40 9.83
CA ARG A 73 8.79 -3.15 11.09
C ARG A 73 8.14 -2.32 12.19
N GLU A 74 8.41 -1.02 12.21
CA GLU A 74 7.92 -0.06 13.20
C GLU A 74 6.66 0.67 12.75
N ALA A 75 6.41 0.74 11.44
CA ALA A 75 5.21 1.38 10.91
C ALA A 75 3.92 0.63 11.28
N THR A 76 2.89 1.40 11.58
CA THR A 76 1.52 0.89 11.74
C THR A 76 0.81 0.96 10.40
N PHE A 77 0.50 -0.20 9.83
CA PHE A 77 -0.24 -0.31 8.58
C PHE A 77 -1.74 -0.44 8.85
N THR A 78 -2.52 0.37 8.16
CA THR A 78 -3.95 0.10 7.96
C THR A 78 -4.13 -0.48 6.56
N ILE A 79 -4.32 -1.79 6.47
CA ILE A 79 -4.62 -2.45 5.19
C ILE A 79 -6.02 -2.01 4.77
N THR A 80 -6.14 -1.38 3.61
CA THR A 80 -7.43 -0.91 3.09
C THR A 80 -8.06 -2.03 2.27
N SER A 81 -9.23 -2.48 2.69
CA SER A 81 -10.25 -2.99 1.76
C SER A 81 -10.93 -1.76 1.13
N PRO A 82 -11.24 -1.73 -0.18
CA PRO A 82 -11.16 -0.51 -1.00
C PRO A 82 -12.23 0.57 -0.80
N ALA A 83 -12.98 0.58 0.30
CA ALA A 83 -13.89 1.66 0.60
C ALA A 83 -13.33 2.54 1.72
N ARG A 84 -12.75 3.69 1.32
CA ARG A 84 -12.45 4.89 2.14
C ARG A 84 -11.04 4.97 2.75
N PRO A 85 -10.34 6.12 2.60
CA PRO A 85 -9.12 6.39 3.35
C PRO A 85 -9.41 6.37 4.86
N PRO A 86 -8.55 5.78 5.69
CA PRO A 86 -8.74 5.77 7.14
C PRO A 86 -8.77 7.21 7.66
N PRO A 87 -9.58 7.49 8.70
CA PRO A 87 -9.61 8.80 9.32
C PRO A 87 -8.21 9.18 9.81
N ARG A 88 -7.76 10.39 9.45
CA ARG A 88 -6.49 10.94 9.92
C ARG A 88 -6.64 11.27 11.41
N HIS A 89 -5.89 10.59 12.27
CA HIS A 89 -5.75 11.00 13.66
C HIS A 89 -4.91 12.29 13.70
N ARG A 90 -5.52 13.38 14.20
CA ARG A 90 -4.89 14.69 14.38
C ARG A 90 -4.05 14.73 15.65
#